data_AF-A0A1Y6KZJ2-F1
#
_entry.id   AF-A0A1Y6KZJ2-F1
#
_cell.length_a   1.000
_cell.length_b   1.000
_cell.length_c   1.000
_cell.angle_alpha   90.00
_cell.angle_beta   90.00
_cell.angle_gamma   90.00
#
_symmetry.space_group_name_H-M   'P 1'
#
loop_
_entity.id
_entity.type
_entity.pdbx_description
1 polymer ?
#
loop_
_entity_poly.entity_id
_entity_poly.type
_entity_poly.pdbx_seq_one_letter_code
_entity_poly.pdbx_strand_id
1 'polypeptide(L)'
;MLKKILAGAGAVAIIACGPLATGQIGQSIYTGAVKNYHSPYMSITTKSFERGYLSSNAVSRIELKNQLKAEFAEQGLPTVWLVKHHIENGFLGVKSTSEFVIDKQAAPLVNQIWGKNVAPMQVVTDSGFTGTTHFTLTVNPMDYIHKEGGSAISDKFVVTGEFDPENSKSQFSYNLPALTITTADKESMVVNNINGEGQGQMQGNFWIGHQTFSLEKAKFTAADQQHLIAIDGVNVAMDNSLSQPSGEKKPTEATQQVTNTNTIQVAKLTTLDGQHYQDIAFKLALKDLNYKAISQLASMEQSPQAAQDPAQIKQAMLALDLLIAHGASIDLSQLSVKTPQGTVNAQVLLNVKPGLEHASTNLTAVTDQLSGNINIVIPEALAAKEPLLAAKLPVLVNQKIVTQQNGNYQLEVKIVADQLEFSSGAKLPLAMMALLLH
;
A
#
# COMPACT_ATOMS: atom_id res chain seq x y z
N MET A 1 -17.40 13.33 -11.93
CA MET A 1 -18.36 12.51 -11.14
C MET A 1 -18.10 11.01 -11.25
N LEU A 2 -17.64 10.46 -12.38
CA LEU A 2 -17.35 9.02 -12.44
C LEU A 2 -16.15 8.58 -11.58
N LYS A 3 -15.08 9.41 -11.52
CA LYS A 3 -14.01 9.29 -10.52
C LYS A 3 -14.55 9.20 -9.07
N LYS A 4 -15.68 9.88 -8.81
CA LYS A 4 -16.34 9.96 -7.50
C LYS A 4 -17.09 8.67 -7.12
N ILE A 5 -17.58 7.94 -8.11
CA ILE A 5 -18.37 6.72 -7.94
C ILE A 5 -17.45 5.49 -7.90
N LEU A 6 -16.40 5.46 -8.73
CA LEU A 6 -15.37 4.43 -8.74
C LEU A 6 -14.53 4.40 -7.45
N ALA A 7 -14.09 5.57 -6.97
CA ALA A 7 -13.32 5.67 -5.72
C ALA A 7 -14.15 5.30 -4.48
N GLY A 8 -15.43 5.70 -4.46
CA GLY A 8 -16.38 5.30 -3.41
C GLY A 8 -16.73 3.81 -3.46
N ALA A 9 -16.90 3.23 -4.65
CA ALA A 9 -17.17 1.82 -4.82
C ALA A 9 -15.97 0.95 -4.41
N GLY A 10 -14.74 1.28 -4.82
CA GLY A 10 -13.54 0.53 -4.44
C GLY A 10 -13.27 0.52 -2.92
N ALA A 11 -13.46 1.64 -2.24
CA ALA A 11 -13.27 1.76 -0.80
C ALA A 11 -14.35 1.02 0.02
N VAL A 12 -15.62 1.08 -0.42
CA VAL A 12 -16.71 0.36 0.26
C VAL A 12 -16.63 -1.15 -0.02
N ALA A 13 -16.08 -1.55 -1.17
CA ALA A 13 -15.95 -2.93 -1.59
C ALA A 13 -15.02 -3.77 -0.69
N ILE A 14 -13.80 -3.27 -0.47
CA ILE A 14 -12.80 -3.93 0.38
C ILE A 14 -13.32 -4.08 1.81
N ILE A 15 -14.24 -3.22 2.25
CA ILE A 15 -14.58 -3.06 3.66
C ILE A 15 -15.94 -3.66 4.02
N ALA A 16 -16.89 -3.77 3.08
CA ALA A 16 -18.10 -4.56 3.25
C ALA A 16 -17.81 -6.05 3.54
N CYS A 17 -16.62 -6.54 3.19
CA CYS A 17 -16.20 -7.92 3.42
C CYS A 17 -15.83 -8.22 4.90
N GLY A 18 -15.50 -7.21 5.71
CA GLY A 18 -15.04 -7.39 7.10
C GLY A 18 -16.14 -7.73 8.12
N PRO A 19 -17.29 -7.00 8.17
CA PRO A 19 -18.34 -7.23 9.15
C PRO A 19 -19.40 -8.26 8.73
N LEU A 20 -19.31 -8.80 7.52
CA LEU A 20 -20.22 -9.83 7.03
C LEU A 20 -19.64 -11.25 7.17
N ALA A 21 -18.47 -11.38 7.82
CA ALA A 21 -17.63 -12.59 7.83
C ALA A 21 -17.71 -13.45 9.11
N THR A 22 -18.84 -13.49 9.82
CA THR A 22 -19.03 -14.46 10.90
C THR A 22 -20.43 -15.07 10.87
N GLY A 23 -20.49 -16.36 10.50
CA GLY A 23 -21.68 -17.19 10.65
C GLY A 23 -21.87 -17.61 12.11
N GLN A 24 -23.13 -17.55 12.58
CA GLN A 24 -23.79 -18.47 13.53
C GLN A 24 -25.02 -17.83 14.23
N ILE A 25 -26.07 -17.48 13.47
CA ILE A 25 -27.45 -17.22 13.99
C ILE A 25 -27.76 -15.76 14.44
N GLY A 26 -28.56 -15.07 13.61
CA GLY A 26 -29.55 -14.07 14.06
C GLY A 26 -29.08 -12.63 14.30
N GLN A 27 -30.07 -11.75 14.56
CA GLN A 27 -29.94 -10.31 14.83
C GLN A 27 -28.82 -9.97 15.83
N SER A 28 -28.58 -10.83 16.83
CA SER A 28 -27.53 -10.69 17.84
C SER A 28 -26.12 -10.74 17.25
N ILE A 29 -25.89 -11.51 16.19
CA ILE A 29 -24.58 -11.62 15.54
C ILE A 29 -24.40 -10.56 14.48
N TYR A 30 -25.42 -10.24 13.70
CA TYR A 30 -25.34 -9.08 12.82
C TYR A 30 -25.07 -7.79 13.64
N THR A 31 -25.78 -7.61 14.75
CA THR A 31 -25.54 -6.50 15.68
C THR A 31 -24.18 -6.63 16.38
N GLY A 32 -23.74 -7.86 16.70
CA GLY A 32 -22.43 -8.15 17.30
C GLY A 32 -21.26 -7.88 16.37
N ALA A 33 -21.33 -8.27 15.10
CA ALA A 33 -20.33 -8.02 14.08
C ALA A 33 -20.24 -6.53 13.75
N VAL A 34 -21.37 -5.83 13.64
CA VAL A 34 -21.40 -4.37 13.50
C VAL A 34 -20.83 -3.67 14.74
N LYS A 35 -21.14 -4.16 15.95
CA LYS A 35 -20.65 -3.59 17.21
C LYS A 35 -19.16 -3.86 17.47
N ASN A 36 -18.66 -5.02 17.07
CA ASN A 36 -17.27 -5.43 17.26
C ASN A 36 -16.37 -5.02 16.09
N TYR A 37 -16.92 -4.48 15.01
CA TYR A 37 -16.16 -3.93 13.89
C TYR A 37 -15.44 -2.65 14.31
N HIS A 38 -14.12 -2.75 14.43
CA HIS A 38 -13.24 -1.62 14.72
C HIS A 38 -12.33 -1.38 13.51
N SER A 39 -12.61 -0.31 12.77
CA SER A 39 -11.73 0.21 11.72
C SER A 39 -11.37 1.67 12.00
N PRO A 40 -10.10 2.05 11.80
CA PRO A 40 -9.68 3.44 11.88
C PRO A 40 -10.28 4.29 10.73
N TYR A 41 -10.71 3.66 9.63
CA TYR A 41 -11.12 4.34 8.41
C TYR A 41 -12.63 4.59 8.29
N MET A 42 -13.48 3.75 8.91
CA MET A 42 -14.94 3.90 8.80
C MET A 42 -15.71 3.31 9.99
N SER A 43 -16.99 3.65 10.06
CA SER A 43 -17.99 3.11 10.98
C SER A 43 -19.10 2.41 10.21
N ILE A 44 -19.61 1.34 10.78
CA ILE A 44 -20.75 0.60 10.24
C ILE A 44 -21.80 0.58 11.33
N THR A 45 -23.02 0.94 10.98
CA THR A 45 -24.15 0.99 11.91
C THR A 45 -25.37 0.34 11.29
N THR A 46 -26.18 -0.34 12.09
CA THR A 46 -27.44 -0.92 11.63
C THR A 46 -28.50 0.18 11.54
N LYS A 47 -29.12 0.35 10.37
CA LYS A 47 -30.27 1.25 10.18
C LYS A 47 -31.59 0.53 10.41
N SER A 48 -31.75 -0.68 9.88
CA SER A 48 -32.93 -1.51 10.10
C SER A 48 -32.60 -2.99 10.03
N PHE A 49 -33.39 -3.81 10.73
CA PHE A 49 -33.30 -5.27 10.69
C PHE A 49 -34.70 -5.87 10.81
N GLU A 50 -35.11 -6.62 9.78
CA GLU A 50 -36.39 -7.31 9.70
C GLU A 50 -36.13 -8.82 9.74
N ARG A 51 -36.49 -9.44 10.87
CA ARG A 51 -36.31 -10.87 11.09
C ARG A 51 -37.46 -11.65 10.46
N GLY A 52 -37.15 -12.58 9.56
CA GLY A 52 -38.05 -13.64 9.10
C GLY A 52 -37.73 -14.99 9.75
N TYR A 53 -38.49 -16.03 9.38
CA TYR A 53 -38.34 -17.37 9.96
C TYR A 53 -37.09 -18.12 9.43
N LEU A 54 -36.86 -18.09 8.11
CA LEU A 54 -35.68 -18.70 7.44
C LEU A 54 -34.81 -17.67 6.70
N SER A 55 -35.25 -16.42 6.64
CA SER A 55 -34.50 -15.33 6.01
C SER A 55 -34.61 -14.06 6.85
N SER A 56 -33.74 -13.08 6.62
CA SER A 56 -33.80 -11.76 7.26
C SER A 56 -33.36 -10.70 6.27
N ASN A 57 -33.95 -9.50 6.37
CA ASN A 57 -33.52 -8.35 5.60
C ASN A 57 -32.89 -7.33 6.55
N ALA A 58 -31.74 -6.77 6.19
CA ALA A 58 -31.10 -5.73 6.99
C ALA A 58 -30.67 -4.56 6.12
N VAL A 59 -30.52 -3.38 6.72
CA VAL A 59 -29.90 -2.23 6.06
C VAL A 59 -28.80 -1.71 6.96
N SER A 60 -27.56 -1.75 6.47
CA SER A 60 -26.41 -1.13 7.11
C SER A 60 -26.18 0.28 6.57
N ARG A 61 -25.70 1.16 7.43
CA ARG A 61 -25.13 2.46 7.07
C ARG A 61 -23.62 2.38 7.28
N ILE A 62 -22.88 2.57 6.20
CA ILE A 62 -21.42 2.67 6.17
C ILE A 62 -21.06 4.14 6.09
N GLU A 63 -20.25 4.63 7.02
CA GLU A 63 -19.85 6.05 7.09
C GLU A 63 -18.34 6.18 7.33
N LEU A 64 -17.67 6.98 6.49
CA LEU A 64 -16.23 7.25 6.60
C LEU A 64 -15.91 8.02 7.88
N LYS A 65 -14.71 7.82 8.42
CA LYS A 65 -14.19 8.55 9.59
C LYS A 65 -13.04 9.49 9.20
N ASN A 66 -12.77 10.44 10.10
CA ASN A 66 -11.54 11.23 10.14
C ASN A 66 -11.14 11.83 8.78
N GLN A 67 -9.86 11.71 8.44
CA GLN A 67 -9.26 12.28 7.24
C GLN A 67 -9.91 11.76 5.94
N LEU A 68 -10.26 10.48 5.88
CA LEU A 68 -10.90 9.91 4.69
C LEU A 68 -12.30 10.51 4.46
N LYS A 69 -13.04 10.83 5.52
CA LYS A 69 -14.31 11.56 5.42
C LYS A 69 -14.09 12.99 4.90
N ALA A 70 -13.05 13.67 5.39
CA ALA A 70 -12.73 15.04 5.00
C ALA A 70 -12.33 15.13 3.52
N GLU A 71 -11.41 14.26 3.08
CA GLU A 71 -10.95 14.19 1.68
C GLU A 71 -12.10 13.87 0.72
N PHE A 72 -12.97 12.94 1.11
CA PHE A 72 -14.16 12.62 0.32
C PHE A 72 -15.13 13.81 0.27
N ALA A 73 -15.39 14.48 1.40
CA ALA A 73 -16.28 15.62 1.45
C ALA A 73 -15.75 16.82 0.63
N GLU A 74 -14.46 17.12 0.71
CA GLU A 74 -13.78 18.18 -0.05
C GLU A 74 -13.91 17.93 -1.57
N GLN A 75 -13.77 16.68 -1.98
CA GLN A 75 -13.97 16.28 -3.37
C GLN A 75 -15.46 16.13 -3.75
N GLY A 76 -16.41 16.46 -2.86
CA GLY A 76 -17.85 16.31 -3.07
C GLY A 76 -18.26 14.87 -3.37
N LEU A 77 -17.59 13.90 -2.73
CA LEU A 77 -17.88 12.47 -2.77
C LEU A 77 -18.89 12.12 -1.68
N PRO A 78 -19.72 11.08 -1.88
CA PRO A 78 -20.52 10.53 -0.80
C PRO A 78 -19.60 10.01 0.31
N THR A 79 -19.90 10.36 1.55
CA THR A 79 -19.19 9.87 2.76
C THR A 79 -19.98 8.81 3.52
N VAL A 80 -21.19 8.51 3.01
CA VAL A 80 -22.17 7.62 3.62
C VAL A 80 -22.81 6.77 2.54
N TRP A 81 -22.93 5.48 2.80
CA TRP A 81 -23.64 4.53 1.94
C TRP A 81 -24.63 3.70 2.75
N LEU A 82 -25.74 3.36 2.11
CA LEU A 82 -26.70 2.40 2.63
C LEU A 82 -26.57 1.10 1.84
N VAL A 83 -26.44 -0.01 2.55
CA VAL A 83 -26.33 -1.35 1.95
C VAL A 83 -27.47 -2.19 2.47
N LYS A 84 -28.27 -2.74 1.55
CA LYS A 84 -29.32 -3.69 1.86
C LYS A 84 -28.73 -5.09 1.83
N HIS A 85 -29.07 -5.89 2.81
CA HIS A 85 -28.65 -7.27 2.96
C HIS A 85 -29.89 -8.18 2.91
N HIS A 86 -29.80 -9.25 2.14
CA HIS A 86 -30.71 -10.38 2.19
C HIS A 86 -29.96 -11.59 2.75
N ILE A 87 -30.38 -12.07 3.91
CA ILE A 87 -29.71 -13.11 4.67
C ILE A 87 -30.59 -14.35 4.67
N GLU A 88 -30.06 -15.46 4.19
CA GLU A 88 -30.69 -16.78 4.19
C GLU A 88 -30.06 -17.64 5.29
N ASN A 89 -30.89 -18.13 6.21
CA ASN A 89 -30.45 -19.00 7.30
C ASN A 89 -30.67 -20.46 6.88
N GLY A 90 -29.59 -21.16 6.58
CA GLY A 90 -29.59 -22.60 6.30
C GLY A 90 -29.25 -23.43 7.54
N PHE A 91 -29.46 -24.74 7.44
CA PHE A 91 -29.09 -25.69 8.51
C PHE A 91 -27.57 -25.82 8.69
N LEU A 92 -26.79 -25.62 7.61
CA LEU A 92 -25.33 -25.81 7.60
C LEU A 92 -24.53 -24.50 7.57
N GLY A 93 -25.20 -23.35 7.52
CA GLY A 93 -24.54 -22.07 7.34
C GLY A 93 -25.50 -20.91 7.02
N VAL A 94 -24.92 -19.74 6.79
CA VAL A 94 -25.64 -18.51 6.47
C VAL A 94 -25.10 -17.94 5.17
N LYS A 95 -26.01 -17.68 4.24
CA LYS A 95 -25.68 -16.98 2.99
C LYS A 95 -26.23 -15.56 3.04
N SER A 96 -25.44 -14.57 2.63
CA SER A 96 -25.89 -13.19 2.54
C SER A 96 -25.61 -12.63 1.15
N THR A 97 -26.58 -11.90 0.60
CA THR A 97 -26.41 -11.09 -0.61
C THR A 97 -26.64 -9.64 -0.24
N SER A 98 -25.66 -8.79 -0.53
CA SER A 98 -25.64 -7.39 -0.13
C SER A 98 -25.49 -6.47 -1.34
N GLU A 99 -26.32 -5.44 -1.42
CA GLU A 99 -26.38 -4.52 -2.56
C GLU A 99 -26.55 -3.08 -2.06
N PHE A 100 -26.01 -2.11 -2.80
CA PHE A 100 -26.21 -0.70 -2.46
C PHE A 100 -27.67 -0.29 -2.64
N VAL A 101 -28.18 0.45 -1.66
CA VAL A 101 -29.48 1.11 -1.79
C VAL A 101 -29.30 2.31 -2.70
N ILE A 102 -29.88 2.22 -3.89
CA ILE A 102 -29.90 3.32 -4.85
C ILE A 102 -31.10 4.22 -4.53
N ASP A 103 -30.82 5.43 -4.06
CA ASP A 103 -31.88 6.42 -3.82
C ASP A 103 -32.40 7.03 -5.13
N LYS A 104 -33.51 7.78 -5.03
CA LYS A 104 -34.17 8.41 -6.19
C LYS A 104 -33.30 9.44 -6.91
N GLN A 105 -32.31 10.02 -6.22
CA GLN A 105 -31.41 11.04 -6.79
C GLN A 105 -30.28 10.37 -7.58
N ALA A 106 -29.76 9.23 -7.11
CA ALA A 106 -28.73 8.45 -7.77
C ALA A 106 -29.27 7.54 -8.88
N ALA A 107 -30.55 7.13 -8.83
CA ALA A 107 -31.16 6.20 -9.77
C ALA A 107 -31.00 6.56 -11.26
N PRO A 108 -31.19 7.84 -11.71
CA PRO A 108 -31.00 8.20 -13.11
C PRO A 108 -29.57 7.94 -13.59
N LEU A 109 -28.58 8.25 -12.75
CA LEU A 109 -27.16 8.09 -13.08
C LEU A 109 -26.74 6.62 -13.06
N VAL A 110 -27.19 5.85 -12.06
CA VAL A 110 -26.95 4.41 -12.00
C VAL A 110 -27.53 3.70 -13.22
N ASN A 111 -28.77 4.04 -13.58
CA ASN A 111 -29.42 3.49 -14.76
C ASN A 111 -28.70 3.87 -16.07
N GLN A 112 -28.04 5.04 -16.10
CA GLN A 112 -27.24 5.46 -17.26
C GLN A 112 -25.93 4.69 -17.38
N ILE A 113 -25.28 4.34 -16.26
CA ILE A 113 -23.95 3.70 -16.27
C ILE A 113 -24.04 2.17 -16.35
N TRP A 114 -24.96 1.55 -15.61
CA TRP A 114 -25.07 0.08 -15.48
C TRP A 114 -26.35 -0.49 -16.12
N GLY A 115 -27.29 0.35 -16.53
CA GLY A 115 -28.58 -0.06 -17.06
C GLY A 115 -29.68 -0.11 -15.99
N LYS A 116 -30.93 -0.21 -16.45
CA LYS A 116 -32.12 -0.20 -15.57
C LYS A 116 -32.13 -1.42 -14.65
N ASN A 117 -32.31 -1.18 -13.35
CA ASN A 117 -32.41 -2.21 -12.31
C ASN A 117 -31.16 -3.08 -12.16
N VAL A 118 -29.99 -2.61 -12.62
CA VAL A 118 -28.71 -3.29 -12.39
C VAL A 118 -28.05 -2.67 -11.17
N ALA A 119 -27.79 -3.49 -10.15
CA ALA A 119 -27.03 -3.04 -8.98
C ALA A 119 -25.57 -2.77 -9.40
N PRO A 120 -24.97 -1.61 -9.09
CA PRO A 120 -23.58 -1.32 -9.44
C PRO A 120 -22.59 -2.29 -8.83
N MET A 121 -22.90 -2.77 -7.62
CA MET A 121 -22.06 -3.70 -6.87
C MET A 121 -22.92 -4.64 -6.04
N GLN A 122 -22.45 -5.87 -5.92
CA GLN A 122 -23.02 -6.92 -5.09
C GLN A 122 -21.91 -7.58 -4.26
N VAL A 123 -22.21 -7.92 -3.01
CA VAL A 123 -21.36 -8.73 -2.14
C VAL A 123 -22.14 -9.97 -1.73
N VAL A 124 -21.61 -11.15 -2.06
CA VAL A 124 -22.14 -12.44 -1.62
C VAL A 124 -21.21 -13.01 -0.57
N THR A 125 -21.74 -13.43 0.57
CA THR A 125 -21.00 -14.17 1.59
C THR A 125 -21.67 -15.51 1.86
N ASP A 126 -20.85 -16.53 2.13
CA ASP A 126 -21.26 -17.86 2.51
C ASP A 126 -20.43 -18.30 3.72
N SER A 127 -21.09 -18.35 4.88
CA SER A 127 -20.47 -18.66 6.16
C SER A 127 -20.92 -20.04 6.62
N GLY A 128 -19.95 -20.96 6.73
CA GLY A 128 -20.20 -22.32 7.23
C GLY A 128 -20.39 -22.38 8.75
N PHE A 129 -20.87 -23.52 9.25
CA PHE A 129 -21.01 -23.77 10.68
C PHE A 129 -19.67 -23.65 11.45
N THR A 130 -18.54 -23.93 10.80
CA THR A 130 -17.18 -23.81 11.35
C THR A 130 -16.70 -22.36 11.51
N GLY A 131 -17.50 -21.36 11.10
CA GLY A 131 -17.13 -19.94 11.18
C GLY A 131 -16.34 -19.41 9.99
N THR A 132 -15.78 -20.28 9.14
CA THR A 132 -15.16 -19.90 7.87
C THR A 132 -16.17 -19.20 6.97
N THR A 133 -15.80 -18.05 6.42
CA THR A 133 -16.63 -17.28 5.49
C THR A 133 -15.93 -17.08 4.16
N HIS A 134 -16.56 -17.56 3.10
CA HIS A 134 -16.19 -17.19 1.73
C HIS A 134 -16.96 -15.94 1.31
N PHE A 135 -16.30 -15.03 0.61
CA PHE A 135 -16.96 -13.85 0.05
C PHE A 135 -16.60 -13.65 -1.41
N THR A 136 -17.54 -13.06 -2.15
CA THR A 136 -17.34 -12.59 -3.50
C THR A 136 -17.99 -11.22 -3.63
N LEU A 137 -17.16 -10.23 -3.89
CA LEU A 137 -17.59 -8.92 -4.30
C LEU A 137 -17.52 -8.81 -5.81
N THR A 138 -18.58 -8.31 -6.41
CA THR A 138 -18.65 -8.02 -7.83
C THR A 138 -19.06 -6.58 -8.04
N VAL A 139 -18.25 -5.81 -8.76
CA VAL A 139 -18.68 -4.54 -9.37
C VAL A 139 -19.02 -4.84 -10.82
N ASN A 140 -20.25 -4.53 -11.21
CA ASN A 140 -20.73 -4.77 -12.56
C ASN A 140 -19.99 -3.89 -13.57
N PRO A 141 -19.82 -4.36 -14.82
CA PRO A 141 -19.15 -3.60 -15.86
C PRO A 141 -19.85 -2.25 -16.07
N MET A 142 -19.06 -1.21 -16.29
CA MET A 142 -19.56 0.12 -16.58
C MET A 142 -19.51 0.36 -18.08
N ASP A 143 -20.56 0.98 -18.60
CA ASP A 143 -20.59 1.54 -19.95
C ASP A 143 -21.21 2.93 -19.88
N TYR A 144 -20.36 3.94 -19.70
CA TYR A 144 -20.79 5.32 -19.55
C TYR A 144 -20.30 6.18 -20.70
N ILE A 145 -21.22 6.87 -21.35
CA ILE A 145 -20.95 7.88 -22.36
C ILE A 145 -21.61 9.19 -21.92
N HIS A 146 -20.80 10.24 -21.75
CA HIS A 146 -21.26 11.59 -21.47
C HIS A 146 -21.69 12.29 -22.77
N LYS A 147 -22.65 13.21 -22.67
CA LYS A 147 -23.17 13.95 -23.83
C LYS A 147 -22.11 14.79 -24.55
N GLU A 148 -21.10 15.23 -23.81
CA GLU A 148 -19.98 16.04 -24.33
C GLU A 148 -18.83 15.18 -24.88
N GLY A 149 -19.02 13.86 -25.04
CA GLY A 149 -18.08 12.98 -25.75
C GLY A 149 -17.10 12.19 -24.86
N GLY A 150 -16.98 12.53 -23.57
CA GLY A 150 -16.20 11.71 -22.63
C GLY A 150 -16.86 10.36 -22.36
N SER A 151 -16.07 9.31 -22.13
CA SER A 151 -16.56 7.97 -21.86
C SER A 151 -15.75 7.27 -20.77
N ALA A 152 -16.35 6.25 -20.17
CA ALA A 152 -15.65 5.33 -19.33
C ALA A 152 -16.30 3.96 -19.40
N ILE A 153 -15.46 2.97 -19.68
CA ILE A 153 -15.86 1.59 -19.90
C ILE A 153 -14.97 0.73 -19.01
N SER A 154 -15.57 -0.15 -18.22
CA SER A 154 -14.82 -1.10 -17.42
C SER A 154 -15.41 -2.50 -17.54
N ASP A 155 -14.53 -3.48 -17.49
CA ASP A 155 -14.96 -4.85 -17.26
C ASP A 155 -15.43 -5.04 -15.82
N LYS A 156 -16.04 -6.20 -15.58
CA LYS A 156 -16.45 -6.65 -14.25
C LYS A 156 -15.22 -6.73 -13.33
N PHE A 157 -15.24 -6.01 -12.22
CA PHE A 157 -14.25 -6.14 -11.16
C PHE A 157 -14.74 -7.15 -10.13
N VAL A 158 -13.90 -8.12 -9.78
CA VAL A 158 -14.25 -9.16 -8.82
C VAL A 158 -13.20 -9.20 -7.72
N VAL A 159 -13.65 -9.26 -6.46
CA VAL A 159 -12.81 -9.62 -5.31
C VAL A 159 -13.39 -10.90 -4.72
N THR A 160 -12.57 -11.92 -4.56
CA THR A 160 -12.94 -13.16 -3.87
C THR A 160 -12.05 -13.35 -2.67
N GLY A 161 -12.54 -14.01 -1.63
CA GLY A 161 -11.69 -14.33 -0.51
C GLY A 161 -12.35 -15.24 0.51
N GLU A 162 -11.58 -15.52 1.53
CA GLU A 162 -11.93 -16.40 2.63
C GLU A 162 -11.38 -15.82 3.93
N PHE A 163 -12.21 -15.88 4.97
CA PHE A 163 -11.87 -15.49 6.32
C PHE A 163 -12.13 -16.66 7.26
N ASP A 164 -11.09 -17.16 7.91
CA ASP A 164 -11.15 -18.21 8.92
C ASP A 164 -10.66 -17.66 10.27
N PRO A 165 -11.59 -17.34 11.19
CA PRO A 165 -11.23 -16.80 12.50
C PRO A 165 -10.55 -17.82 13.42
N GLU A 166 -10.86 -19.12 13.31
CA GLU A 166 -10.28 -20.15 14.19
C GLU A 166 -8.80 -20.37 13.88
N ASN A 167 -8.45 -20.36 12.60
CA ASN A 167 -7.07 -20.56 12.15
C ASN A 167 -6.32 -19.25 11.90
N SER A 168 -6.95 -18.09 12.15
CA SER A 168 -6.37 -16.76 11.91
C SER A 168 -5.84 -16.60 10.47
N LYS A 169 -6.56 -17.15 9.50
CA LYS A 169 -6.20 -17.12 8.07
C LYS A 169 -7.19 -16.25 7.32
N SER A 170 -6.70 -15.16 6.72
CA SER A 170 -7.48 -14.38 5.75
C SER A 170 -6.76 -14.43 4.42
N GLN A 171 -7.48 -14.74 3.36
CA GLN A 171 -6.97 -14.68 2.00
C GLN A 171 -7.95 -13.96 1.09
N PHE A 172 -7.44 -13.20 0.14
CA PHE A 172 -8.26 -12.54 -0.87
C PHE A 172 -7.51 -12.43 -2.19
N SER A 173 -8.25 -12.31 -3.28
CA SER A 173 -7.75 -12.01 -4.61
C SER A 173 -8.69 -11.05 -5.31
N TYR A 174 -8.16 -10.17 -6.14
CA TYR A 174 -8.94 -9.22 -6.92
C TYR A 174 -8.49 -9.22 -8.37
N ASN A 175 -9.42 -8.92 -9.28
CA ASN A 175 -9.16 -8.88 -10.71
C ASN A 175 -10.06 -7.86 -11.42
N LEU A 176 -9.45 -6.93 -12.15
CA LEU A 176 -10.07 -6.01 -13.10
C LEU A 176 -9.41 -6.22 -14.47
N PRO A 177 -10.09 -6.89 -15.43
CA PRO A 177 -9.51 -7.18 -16.73
C PRO A 177 -9.21 -5.95 -17.59
N ALA A 178 -10.10 -4.94 -17.60
CA ALA A 178 -9.86 -3.72 -18.35
C ALA A 178 -10.63 -2.52 -17.78
N LEU A 179 -10.02 -1.34 -17.90
CA LEU A 179 -10.63 -0.04 -17.66
C LEU A 179 -10.14 0.95 -18.72
N THR A 180 -11.08 1.59 -19.40
CA THR A 180 -10.80 2.66 -20.36
C THR A 180 -11.55 3.91 -19.94
N ILE A 181 -10.86 5.03 -19.89
CA ILE A 181 -11.46 6.35 -19.67
C ILE A 181 -11.02 7.26 -20.82
N THR A 182 -11.97 7.94 -21.45
CA THR A 182 -11.71 8.92 -22.49
C THR A 182 -12.33 10.26 -22.08
N THR A 183 -11.59 11.36 -22.20
CA THR A 183 -12.11 12.70 -21.92
C THR A 183 -12.84 13.27 -23.14
N ALA A 184 -13.57 14.38 -22.96
CA ALA A 184 -14.19 15.09 -24.08
C ALA A 184 -13.14 15.58 -25.11
N ASP A 185 -11.93 15.88 -24.64
CA ASP A 185 -10.78 16.32 -25.42
C ASP A 185 -10.00 15.16 -26.07
N LYS A 186 -10.57 13.94 -26.05
CA LYS A 186 -10.00 12.70 -26.61
C LYS A 186 -8.71 12.21 -25.95
N GLU A 187 -8.33 12.76 -24.81
CA GLU A 187 -7.31 12.13 -23.97
C GLU A 187 -7.83 10.78 -23.49
N SER A 188 -6.95 9.78 -23.38
CA SER A 188 -7.37 8.45 -22.96
C SER A 188 -6.42 7.83 -21.95
N MET A 189 -7.01 7.07 -21.03
CA MET A 189 -6.33 6.18 -20.11
C MET A 189 -6.88 4.78 -20.34
N VAL A 190 -5.99 3.85 -20.70
CA VAL A 190 -6.31 2.44 -20.87
C VAL A 190 -5.48 1.65 -19.87
N VAL A 191 -6.15 0.87 -19.04
CA VAL A 191 -5.53 0.02 -18.02
C VAL A 191 -6.01 -1.40 -18.27
N ASN A 192 -5.07 -2.32 -18.39
CA ASN A 192 -5.31 -3.73 -18.66
C ASN A 192 -4.81 -4.57 -17.50
N ASN A 193 -5.67 -5.52 -17.10
CA ASN A 193 -5.37 -6.63 -16.21
C ASN A 193 -4.68 -6.17 -14.92
N ILE A 194 -5.48 -5.54 -14.06
CA ILE A 194 -5.09 -5.31 -12.67
C ILE A 194 -5.52 -6.54 -11.89
N ASN A 195 -4.58 -7.18 -11.21
CA ASN A 195 -4.89 -8.27 -10.31
C ASN A 195 -4.01 -8.21 -9.07
N GLY A 196 -4.33 -9.04 -8.10
CA GLY A 196 -3.47 -9.22 -6.94
C GLY A 196 -4.16 -10.09 -5.91
N GLU A 197 -3.39 -10.46 -4.92
CA GLU A 197 -3.83 -11.35 -3.86
C GLU A 197 -3.19 -10.95 -2.54
N GLY A 198 -3.76 -11.43 -1.44
CA GLY A 198 -3.17 -11.25 -0.13
C GLY A 198 -3.53 -12.43 0.75
N GLN A 199 -2.57 -12.84 1.57
CA GLN A 199 -2.74 -13.86 2.59
C GLN A 199 -2.11 -13.38 3.89
N GLY A 200 -2.87 -13.38 4.98
CA GLY A 200 -2.40 -12.84 6.24
C GLY A 200 -3.53 -12.48 7.19
N GLN A 201 -3.22 -11.59 8.12
CA GLN A 201 -4.18 -11.07 9.09
C GLN A 201 -3.80 -9.66 9.52
N MET A 202 -4.79 -8.86 9.89
CA MET A 202 -4.55 -7.61 10.58
C MET A 202 -4.17 -7.89 12.03
N GLN A 203 -2.99 -7.43 12.45
CA GLN A 203 -2.62 -7.32 13.86
C GLN A 203 -2.40 -5.84 14.17
N GLY A 204 -3.17 -5.29 15.12
CA GLY A 204 -3.17 -3.85 15.36
C GLY A 204 -3.45 -3.05 14.08
N ASN A 205 -2.52 -2.18 13.71
CA ASN A 205 -2.60 -1.34 12.51
C ASN A 205 -1.84 -1.92 11.29
N PHE A 206 -1.26 -3.12 11.41
CA PHE A 206 -0.44 -3.71 10.35
C PHE A 206 -1.08 -4.98 9.79
N TRP A 207 -1.00 -5.13 8.46
CA TRP A 207 -1.23 -6.42 7.82
C TRP A 207 0.02 -7.27 7.97
N ILE A 208 -0.08 -8.41 8.65
CA ILE A 208 0.98 -9.41 8.78
C ILE A 208 0.69 -10.54 7.81
N GLY A 209 1.56 -10.71 6.82
CA GLY A 209 1.37 -11.64 5.72
C GLY A 209 1.96 -11.13 4.41
N HIS A 210 1.54 -11.77 3.32
CA HIS A 210 1.97 -11.47 1.96
C HIS A 210 0.85 -10.75 1.20
N GLN A 211 1.20 -9.80 0.35
CA GLN A 211 0.29 -9.14 -0.59
C GLN A 211 0.98 -8.91 -1.92
N THR A 212 0.25 -9.09 -3.00
CA THR A 212 0.68 -8.78 -4.35
C THR A 212 -0.28 -7.83 -5.03
N PHE A 213 0.27 -7.06 -5.95
CA PHE A 213 -0.44 -6.27 -6.92
C PHE A 213 0.30 -6.43 -8.24
N SER A 214 -0.42 -6.73 -9.31
CA SER A 214 0.12 -6.67 -10.66
C SER A 214 -0.77 -5.86 -11.58
N LEU A 215 -0.11 -5.24 -12.55
CA LEU A 215 -0.72 -4.49 -13.63
C LEU A 215 0.01 -4.88 -14.90
N GLU A 216 -0.72 -5.45 -15.85
CA GLU A 216 -0.12 -5.83 -17.13
C GLU A 216 0.26 -4.61 -17.96
N LYS A 217 -0.64 -3.63 -18.07
CA LYS A 217 -0.38 -2.44 -18.88
C LYS A 217 -1.22 -1.25 -18.46
N ALA A 218 -0.59 -0.08 -18.36
CA ALA A 218 -1.27 1.21 -18.36
C ALA A 218 -0.74 2.08 -19.49
N LYS A 219 -1.65 2.73 -20.23
CA LYS A 219 -1.33 3.66 -21.30
C LYS A 219 -2.13 4.94 -21.12
N PHE A 220 -1.45 6.07 -21.14
CA PHE A 220 -2.01 7.40 -21.11
C PHE A 220 -1.70 8.07 -22.45
N THR A 221 -2.70 8.60 -23.12
CA THR A 221 -2.56 9.25 -24.42
C THR A 221 -3.11 10.67 -24.32
N ALA A 222 -2.31 11.65 -24.74
CA ALA A 222 -2.70 13.05 -24.75
C ALA A 222 -3.73 13.34 -25.85
N ALA A 223 -4.31 14.55 -25.82
CA ALA A 223 -5.34 14.99 -26.76
C ALA A 223 -4.86 14.97 -28.23
N ASP A 224 -3.57 15.24 -28.46
CA ASP A 224 -2.94 15.24 -29.78
C ASP A 224 -2.72 13.84 -30.38
N GLN A 225 -2.96 12.77 -29.60
CA GLN A 225 -2.75 11.37 -29.97
C GLN A 225 -1.30 11.00 -30.32
N GLN A 226 -0.35 11.91 -30.17
CA GLN A 226 1.07 11.70 -30.47
C GLN A 226 1.87 11.47 -29.20
N HIS A 227 1.56 12.21 -28.13
CA HIS A 227 2.23 12.03 -26.86
C HIS A 227 1.54 10.96 -26.02
N LEU A 228 2.35 10.00 -25.55
CA LEU A 228 1.87 8.93 -24.69
C LEU A 228 2.87 8.63 -23.57
N ILE A 229 2.34 8.14 -22.46
CA ILE A 229 3.09 7.45 -21.41
C ILE A 229 2.57 6.02 -21.37
N ALA A 230 3.47 5.05 -21.32
CA ALA A 230 3.08 3.65 -21.16
C ALA A 230 3.91 2.98 -20.07
N ILE A 231 3.26 2.17 -19.27
CA ILE A 231 3.85 1.32 -18.25
C ILE A 231 3.42 -0.10 -18.59
N ASP A 232 4.37 -0.97 -18.88
CA ASP A 232 4.13 -2.39 -19.14
C ASP A 232 4.72 -3.21 -17.98
N GLY A 233 3.92 -4.14 -17.46
CA GLY A 233 4.27 -5.12 -16.44
C GLY A 233 4.75 -4.52 -15.13
N VAL A 234 3.84 -4.07 -14.26
CA VAL A 234 4.14 -3.71 -12.87
C VAL A 234 3.81 -4.89 -11.98
N ASN A 235 4.74 -5.28 -11.11
CA ASN A 235 4.51 -6.21 -10.02
C ASN A 235 4.99 -5.58 -8.72
N VAL A 236 4.12 -5.57 -7.71
CA VAL A 236 4.43 -5.14 -6.36
C VAL A 236 4.15 -6.31 -5.44
N ALA A 237 5.09 -6.60 -4.55
CA ALA A 237 4.92 -7.58 -3.48
C ALA A 237 5.30 -6.94 -2.15
N MET A 238 4.47 -7.15 -1.14
CA MET A 238 4.69 -6.73 0.23
C MET A 238 4.66 -7.96 1.13
N ASP A 239 5.67 -8.09 1.96
CA ASP A 239 5.80 -9.16 2.95
C ASP A 239 6.04 -8.56 4.32
N ASN A 240 5.13 -8.82 5.25
CA ASN A 240 5.23 -8.42 6.63
C ASN A 240 5.25 -9.65 7.53
N SER A 241 6.32 -9.81 8.30
CA SER A 241 6.48 -10.92 9.23
C SER A 241 6.83 -10.45 10.62
N LEU A 242 6.25 -11.09 11.62
CA LEU A 242 6.63 -10.90 13.01
C LEU A 242 7.71 -11.89 13.41
N SER A 243 8.68 -11.42 14.20
CA SER A 243 9.80 -12.20 14.70
C SER A 243 10.13 -11.79 16.14
N GLN A 244 11.17 -12.41 16.70
CA GLN A 244 11.74 -12.05 17.98
C GLN A 244 13.25 -11.84 17.81
N PRO A 245 13.88 -10.99 18.64
CA PRO A 245 15.31 -10.75 18.59
C PRO A 245 16.10 -12.05 18.76
N SER A 246 17.16 -12.20 17.95
CA SER A 246 18.04 -13.35 18.05
C SER A 246 18.73 -13.37 19.42
N GLY A 247 18.47 -14.41 20.22
CA GLY A 247 19.05 -14.57 21.56
C GLY A 247 18.15 -14.09 22.71
N GLU A 248 16.92 -13.65 22.43
CA GLU A 248 15.94 -13.31 23.46
C GLU A 248 15.59 -14.54 24.31
N LYS A 249 15.79 -14.44 25.63
CA LYS A 249 15.57 -15.55 26.58
C LYS A 249 14.12 -15.61 27.05
N LYS A 250 13.40 -14.49 27.00
CA LYS A 250 12.00 -14.39 27.40
C LYS A 250 11.21 -13.58 26.37
N PRO A 251 10.81 -14.21 25.25
CA PRO A 251 10.01 -13.55 24.24
C PRO A 251 8.70 -13.01 24.84
N THR A 252 8.42 -11.74 24.62
CA THR A 252 7.17 -11.08 25.01
C THR A 252 6.64 -10.22 23.87
N GLU A 253 5.43 -9.68 24.01
CA GLU A 253 4.90 -8.68 23.08
C GLU A 253 5.78 -7.41 23.03
N ALA A 254 6.48 -7.09 24.13
CA ALA A 254 7.35 -5.91 24.20
C ALA A 254 8.63 -6.05 23.37
N THR A 255 9.12 -7.28 23.20
CA THR A 255 10.34 -7.61 22.45
C THR A 255 10.05 -7.97 21.00
N GLN A 256 8.78 -8.12 20.61
CA GLN A 256 8.38 -8.52 19.27
C GLN A 256 8.92 -7.55 18.22
N GLN A 257 9.41 -8.13 17.13
CA GLN A 257 9.94 -7.39 15.98
C GLN A 257 9.05 -7.58 14.76
N VAL A 258 9.11 -6.62 13.85
CA VAL A 258 8.48 -6.70 12.53
C VAL A 258 9.53 -6.45 11.45
N THR A 259 9.46 -7.28 10.42
CA THR A 259 10.18 -7.08 9.16
C THR A 259 9.15 -6.80 8.07
N ASN A 260 9.30 -5.68 7.38
CA ASN A 260 8.53 -5.31 6.20
C ASN A 260 9.47 -5.35 4.97
N THR A 261 9.10 -6.10 3.94
CA THR A 261 9.81 -6.12 2.66
C THR A 261 8.85 -5.69 1.56
N ASN A 262 9.28 -4.71 0.75
CA ASN A 262 8.56 -4.25 -0.42
C ASN A 262 9.42 -4.50 -1.65
N THR A 263 8.86 -5.20 -2.63
CA THR A 263 9.46 -5.41 -3.94
C THR A 263 8.58 -4.76 -4.99
N ILE A 264 9.16 -3.92 -5.84
CA ILE A 264 8.51 -3.29 -6.98
C ILE A 264 9.32 -3.65 -8.22
N GLN A 265 8.64 -4.14 -9.25
CA GLN A 265 9.23 -4.45 -10.54
C GLN A 265 8.38 -3.80 -11.63
N VAL A 266 9.02 -3.14 -12.59
CA VAL A 266 8.38 -2.60 -13.79
C VAL A 266 9.16 -3.07 -15.01
N ALA A 267 8.52 -3.83 -15.89
CA ALA A 267 9.16 -4.41 -17.06
C ALA A 267 9.58 -3.32 -18.06
N LYS A 268 8.69 -2.36 -18.33
CA LYS A 268 8.98 -1.23 -19.21
C LYS A 268 8.22 0.03 -18.80
N LEU A 269 8.92 1.17 -18.84
CA LEU A 269 8.35 2.51 -18.78
C LEU A 269 8.72 3.25 -20.07
N THR A 270 7.71 3.83 -20.72
CA THR A 270 7.86 4.75 -21.84
C THR A 270 7.45 6.14 -21.40
N THR A 271 8.37 7.10 -21.45
CA THR A 271 8.16 8.49 -21.06
C THR A 271 7.62 9.33 -22.22
N LEU A 272 7.16 10.56 -21.92
CA LEU A 272 6.58 11.47 -22.91
C LEU A 272 7.52 11.83 -24.06
N ASP A 273 8.82 11.87 -23.80
CA ASP A 273 9.89 12.14 -24.77
C ASP A 273 10.34 10.88 -25.54
N GLY A 274 9.60 9.76 -25.38
CA GLY A 274 9.83 8.50 -26.07
C GLY A 274 11.00 7.66 -25.53
N GLN A 275 11.61 8.05 -24.41
CA GLN A 275 12.64 7.22 -23.78
C GLN A 275 12.04 5.95 -23.18
N HIS A 276 12.83 4.88 -23.18
CA HIS A 276 12.45 3.59 -22.66
C HIS A 276 13.36 3.20 -21.50
N TYR A 277 12.75 2.92 -20.36
CA TYR A 277 13.39 2.32 -19.20
C TYR A 277 12.86 0.90 -19.05
N GLN A 278 13.75 -0.05 -18.77
CA GLN A 278 13.41 -1.46 -18.71
C GLN A 278 13.94 -2.10 -17.43
N ASP A 279 13.35 -3.23 -17.04
CA ASP A 279 13.78 -4.03 -15.89
C ASP A 279 14.04 -3.18 -14.64
N ILE A 280 13.10 -2.27 -14.36
CA ILE A 280 13.12 -1.45 -13.16
C ILE A 280 12.82 -2.38 -11.99
N ALA A 281 13.73 -2.52 -11.05
CA ALA A 281 13.56 -3.36 -9.88
C ALA A 281 13.98 -2.59 -8.64
N PHE A 282 13.11 -2.60 -7.63
CA PHE A 282 13.32 -1.98 -6.34
C PHE A 282 12.93 -3.00 -5.26
N LYS A 283 13.84 -3.29 -4.32
CA LYS A 283 13.57 -4.17 -3.20
C LYS A 283 14.14 -3.57 -1.91
N LEU A 284 13.24 -3.09 -1.07
CA LEU A 284 13.54 -2.48 0.22
C LEU A 284 12.98 -3.35 1.34
N ALA A 285 13.81 -3.66 2.32
CA ALA A 285 13.38 -4.28 3.56
C ALA A 285 13.73 -3.41 4.77
N LEU A 286 12.76 -3.18 5.65
CA LEU A 286 12.96 -2.65 6.99
C LEU A 286 12.86 -3.83 7.95
N LYS A 287 13.96 -4.17 8.61
CA LYS A 287 14.08 -5.40 9.42
C LYS A 287 14.27 -5.07 10.88
N ASP A 288 13.87 -6.04 11.71
CA ASP A 288 14.14 -6.08 13.15
C ASP A 288 13.54 -4.90 13.93
N LEU A 289 12.54 -4.23 13.35
CA LEU A 289 11.91 -3.05 13.97
C LEU A 289 11.09 -3.49 15.18
N ASN A 290 11.25 -2.83 16.33
CA ASN A 290 10.38 -3.09 17.47
C ASN A 290 8.90 -2.81 17.11
N TYR A 291 8.06 -3.84 17.20
CA TYR A 291 6.67 -3.80 16.72
C TYR A 291 5.82 -2.80 17.52
N LYS A 292 6.02 -2.71 18.84
CA LYS A 292 5.32 -1.74 19.69
C LYS A 292 5.69 -0.31 19.34
N ALA A 293 6.99 -0.04 19.14
CA ALA A 293 7.49 1.28 18.77
C ALA A 293 6.87 1.75 17.44
N ILE A 294 6.92 0.92 16.39
CA ILE A 294 6.41 1.30 15.08
C ILE A 294 4.88 1.42 15.07
N SER A 295 4.16 0.60 15.85
CA SER A 295 2.71 0.72 16.05
C SER A 295 2.31 2.05 16.70
N GLN A 296 3.10 2.51 17.69
CA GLN A 296 2.89 3.80 18.32
C GLN A 296 3.12 4.94 17.33
N LEU A 297 4.24 4.93 16.60
CA LEU A 297 4.54 5.95 15.58
C LEU A 297 3.47 6.00 14.49
N ALA A 298 3.01 4.86 13.98
CA ALA A 298 1.96 4.80 12.97
C ALA A 298 0.62 5.37 13.48
N SER A 299 0.30 5.15 14.75
CA SER A 299 -0.93 5.69 15.35
C SER A 299 -0.91 7.22 15.48
N MET A 300 0.28 7.81 15.59
CA MET A 300 0.47 9.26 15.72
C MET A 300 0.38 9.99 14.39
N GLU A 301 0.87 9.37 13.31
CA GLU A 301 0.75 9.93 11.96
C GLU A 301 -0.72 10.15 11.56
N GLN A 302 -1.62 9.27 12.01
CA GLN A 302 -3.06 9.39 11.80
C GLN A 302 -3.73 10.52 12.59
N SER A 303 -3.00 11.25 13.44
CA SER A 303 -3.49 12.34 14.26
C SER A 303 -2.99 13.70 13.72
N PRO A 304 -3.86 14.52 13.10
CA PRO A 304 -3.47 15.79 12.47
C PRO A 304 -2.82 16.81 13.42
N GLN A 305 -2.99 16.64 14.73
CA GLN A 305 -2.45 17.53 15.77
C GLN A 305 -1.21 16.96 16.46
N ALA A 306 -0.74 15.77 16.08
CA ALA A 306 0.35 15.08 16.75
C ALA A 306 1.66 15.88 16.78
N ALA A 307 1.94 16.63 15.73
CA ALA A 307 3.14 17.46 15.63
C ALA A 307 3.10 18.72 16.51
N GLN A 308 1.95 19.06 17.11
CA GLN A 308 1.76 20.29 17.90
C GLN A 308 1.50 20.02 19.39
N ASP A 309 1.23 18.76 19.77
CA ASP A 309 1.03 18.36 21.15
C ASP A 309 2.35 17.91 21.80
N PRO A 310 2.87 18.64 22.81
CA PRO A 310 4.11 18.27 23.51
C PRO A 310 4.10 16.86 24.10
N ALA A 311 2.93 16.33 24.50
CA ALA A 311 2.82 14.97 25.02
C ALA A 311 3.02 13.92 23.92
N GLN A 312 2.50 14.18 22.72
CA GLN A 312 2.69 13.32 21.55
C GLN A 312 4.13 13.41 21.04
N ILE A 313 4.75 14.59 21.04
CA ILE A 313 6.18 14.71 20.71
C ILE A 313 7.03 13.85 21.65
N LYS A 314 6.77 13.90 22.96
CA LYS A 314 7.48 13.07 23.95
C LYS A 314 7.26 11.58 23.72
N GLN A 315 6.05 11.16 23.38
CA GLN A 315 5.75 9.76 23.06
C GLN A 315 6.46 9.30 21.76
N ALA A 316 6.56 10.16 20.75
CA ALA A 316 7.27 9.86 19.52
C ALA A 316 8.77 9.69 19.78
N MET A 317 9.36 10.54 20.65
CA MET A 317 10.75 10.38 21.09
C MET A 317 10.98 9.05 21.82
N LEU A 318 10.08 8.66 22.73
CA LEU A 318 10.17 7.37 23.42
C LEU A 318 10.03 6.17 22.47
N ALA A 319 9.16 6.27 21.46
CA ALA A 319 9.02 5.23 20.45
C ALA A 319 10.29 5.14 19.57
N LEU A 320 10.89 6.27 19.21
CA LEU A 320 12.17 6.30 18.51
C LEU A 320 13.30 5.68 19.35
N ASP A 321 13.38 6.03 20.64
CA ASP A 321 14.32 5.41 21.57
C ASP A 321 14.14 3.89 21.60
N LEU A 322 12.90 3.42 21.69
CA LEU A 322 12.59 1.99 21.76
C LEU A 322 12.96 1.25 20.47
N LEU A 323 12.75 1.88 19.31
CA LEU A 323 13.09 1.35 18.00
C LEU A 323 14.62 1.18 17.87
N ILE A 324 15.38 2.21 18.24
CA ILE A 324 16.84 2.18 18.15
C ILE A 324 17.46 1.25 19.20
N ALA A 325 16.93 1.21 20.43
CA ALA A 325 17.44 0.36 21.50
C ALA A 325 17.42 -1.14 21.14
N HIS A 326 16.47 -1.58 20.33
CA HIS A 326 16.36 -2.98 19.88
C HIS A 326 17.10 -3.25 18.57
N GLY A 327 17.75 -2.24 18.00
CA GLY A 327 18.35 -2.29 16.68
C GLY A 327 17.31 -2.16 15.56
N ALA A 328 17.79 -1.75 14.39
CA ALA A 328 16.98 -1.62 13.19
C ALA A 328 17.87 -1.73 11.96
N SER A 329 17.34 -2.33 10.90
CA SER A 329 18.08 -2.46 9.64
C SER A 329 17.26 -1.98 8.45
N ILE A 330 17.91 -1.24 7.55
CA ILE A 330 17.38 -0.79 6.26
C ILE A 330 18.19 -1.49 5.17
N ASP A 331 17.52 -2.25 4.33
CA ASP A 331 18.14 -3.07 3.29
C ASP A 331 17.47 -2.79 1.95
N LEU A 332 18.02 -1.82 1.21
CA LEU A 332 17.80 -1.68 -0.22
C LEU A 332 18.68 -2.68 -0.96
N SER A 333 18.26 -3.94 -0.95
CA SER A 333 18.99 -5.05 -1.58
C SER A 333 19.09 -4.92 -3.10
N GLN A 334 18.17 -4.17 -3.72
CA GLN A 334 18.17 -3.95 -5.15
C GLN A 334 17.48 -2.62 -5.50
N LEU A 335 18.19 -1.74 -6.20
CA LEU A 335 17.63 -0.70 -7.06
C LEU A 335 18.34 -0.85 -8.41
N SER A 336 17.62 -1.26 -9.45
CA SER A 336 18.17 -1.49 -10.79
C SER A 336 17.26 -0.87 -11.83
N VAL A 337 17.84 -0.21 -12.82
CA VAL A 337 17.12 0.34 -13.98
C VAL A 337 17.97 0.22 -15.23
N LYS A 338 17.47 -0.42 -16.29
CA LYS A 338 18.09 -0.33 -17.61
C LYS A 338 17.63 0.95 -18.29
N THR A 339 18.57 1.87 -18.47
CA THR A 339 18.36 3.12 -19.22
C THR A 339 18.90 2.96 -20.64
N PRO A 340 18.58 3.87 -21.57
CA PRO A 340 19.17 3.87 -22.91
C PRO A 340 20.70 4.09 -22.90
N GLN A 341 21.28 4.59 -21.80
CA GLN A 341 22.72 4.82 -21.64
C GLN A 341 23.44 3.68 -20.90
N GLY A 342 22.71 2.66 -20.45
CA GLY A 342 23.24 1.54 -19.67
C GLY A 342 22.45 1.29 -18.38
N THR A 343 22.88 0.30 -17.61
CA THR A 343 22.20 -0.12 -16.38
C THR A 343 22.71 0.66 -15.18
N VAL A 344 21.79 1.27 -14.44
CA VAL A 344 22.05 1.83 -13.11
C VAL A 344 21.75 0.75 -12.08
N ASN A 345 22.64 0.56 -11.11
CA ASN A 345 22.42 -0.31 -9.96
C ASN A 345 22.76 0.43 -8.66
N ALA A 346 21.98 0.22 -7.62
CA ALA A 346 22.31 0.65 -6.27
C ALA A 346 21.86 -0.39 -5.24
N GLN A 347 22.66 -0.53 -4.19
CA GLN A 347 22.41 -1.36 -3.04
C GLN A 347 22.82 -0.59 -1.79
N VAL A 348 21.97 -0.58 -0.78
CA VAL A 348 22.23 0.09 0.50
C VAL A 348 21.80 -0.82 1.62
N LEU A 349 22.74 -1.17 2.48
CA LEU A 349 22.47 -1.86 3.74
C LEU A 349 22.93 -0.96 4.88
N LEU A 350 22.04 -0.62 5.79
CA LEU A 350 22.32 0.14 7.00
C LEU A 350 21.78 -0.66 8.19
N ASN A 351 22.58 -0.80 9.23
CA ASN A 351 22.22 -1.49 10.46
C ASN A 351 22.60 -0.61 11.65
N VAL A 352 21.66 -0.45 12.57
CA VAL A 352 21.88 0.14 13.88
C VAL A 352 21.94 -0.99 14.89
N LYS A 353 23.05 -1.11 15.61
CA LYS A 353 23.21 -2.15 16.63
C LYS A 353 22.25 -1.91 17.81
N PRO A 354 21.74 -2.98 18.43
CA PRO A 354 20.94 -2.86 19.66
C PRO A 354 21.79 -2.37 20.83
N GLY A 355 21.11 -1.86 21.87
CA GLY A 355 21.71 -1.46 23.14
C GLY A 355 21.94 0.04 23.33
N LEU A 356 21.47 0.88 22.39
CA LEU A 356 21.55 2.32 22.56
C LEU A 356 20.27 2.87 23.22
N GLU A 357 20.40 3.34 24.45
CA GLU A 357 19.33 4.04 25.16
C GLU A 357 19.34 5.55 24.83
N HIS A 358 18.18 6.20 24.89
CA HIS A 358 18.04 7.66 24.73
C HIS A 358 18.55 8.25 23.40
N ALA A 359 18.49 7.47 22.31
CA ALA A 359 18.91 7.86 20.96
C ALA A 359 18.31 9.20 20.49
N SER A 360 17.07 9.51 20.87
CA SER A 360 16.36 10.76 20.55
C SER A 360 17.03 12.01 21.13
N THR A 361 17.85 11.87 22.17
CA THR A 361 18.57 12.97 22.82
C THR A 361 20.09 12.94 22.57
N ASN A 362 20.60 11.86 21.97
CA ASN A 362 22.02 11.67 21.68
C ASN A 362 22.24 11.05 20.30
N LEU A 363 21.95 11.82 19.26
CA LEU A 363 22.10 11.40 17.86
C LEU A 363 23.55 11.02 17.49
N THR A 364 24.55 11.58 18.16
CA THR A 364 25.96 11.22 17.97
C THR A 364 26.27 9.79 18.42
N ALA A 365 25.62 9.29 19.47
CA ALA A 365 25.80 7.90 19.88
C ALA A 365 25.14 6.91 18.90
N VAL A 366 24.16 7.36 18.10
CA VAL A 366 23.56 6.55 17.03
C VAL A 366 24.57 6.32 15.91
N THR A 367 25.35 7.33 15.54
CA THR A 367 26.36 7.19 14.47
C THR A 367 27.45 6.19 14.83
N ASP A 368 27.81 6.07 16.11
CA ASP A 368 28.82 5.10 16.58
C ASP A 368 28.34 3.64 16.46
N GLN A 369 27.02 3.43 16.47
CA GLN A 369 26.39 2.11 16.36
C GLN A 369 25.96 1.77 14.93
N LEU A 370 26.16 2.70 13.99
CA LEU A 370 25.82 2.51 12.59
C LEU A 370 26.87 1.64 11.90
N SER A 371 26.40 0.71 11.08
CA SER A 371 27.24 -0.06 10.19
C SER A 371 26.50 -0.36 8.91
N GLY A 372 27.21 -0.60 7.81
CA GLY A 372 26.53 -0.77 6.55
C GLY A 372 27.43 -0.83 5.34
N ASN A 373 26.82 -1.00 4.18
CA ASN A 373 27.48 -0.95 2.89
C ASN A 373 26.59 -0.19 1.90
N ILE A 374 27.22 0.65 1.09
CA ILE A 374 26.59 1.36 -0.02
C ILE A 374 27.37 0.98 -1.28
N ASN A 375 26.67 0.48 -2.28
CA ASN A 375 27.22 0.20 -3.60
C ASN A 375 26.34 0.86 -4.65
N ILE A 376 26.92 1.72 -5.49
CA ILE A 376 26.21 2.40 -6.57
C ILE A 376 27.06 2.30 -7.84
N VAL A 377 26.43 1.88 -8.94
CA VAL A 377 27.02 1.80 -10.27
C VAL A 377 26.16 2.60 -11.24
N ILE A 378 26.79 3.59 -11.90
CA ILE A 378 26.12 4.49 -12.86
C ILE A 378 26.93 4.49 -14.18
N PRO A 379 26.27 4.33 -15.34
CA PRO A 379 26.95 4.47 -16.63
C PRO A 379 27.53 5.88 -16.83
N GLU A 380 28.76 5.96 -17.35
CA GLU A 380 29.42 7.25 -17.61
C GLU A 380 28.62 8.12 -18.58
N ALA A 381 28.06 7.51 -19.63
CA ALA A 381 27.21 8.19 -20.60
C ALA A 381 25.93 8.77 -19.98
N LEU A 382 25.43 8.18 -18.89
CA LEU A 382 24.30 8.72 -18.15
C LEU A 382 24.75 9.86 -17.23
N ALA A 383 25.84 9.66 -16.48
CA ALA A 383 26.37 10.65 -15.57
C ALA A 383 26.78 11.95 -16.27
N ALA A 384 27.30 11.87 -17.50
CA ALA A 384 27.65 13.03 -18.32
C ALA A 384 26.44 13.89 -18.74
N LYS A 385 25.21 13.33 -18.72
CA LYS A 385 23.98 14.07 -19.03
C LYS A 385 23.42 14.85 -17.85
N GLU A 386 23.87 14.56 -16.63
CA GLU A 386 23.43 15.25 -15.41
C GLU A 386 24.50 16.28 -15.01
N PRO A 387 24.30 17.59 -15.27
CA PRO A 387 25.35 18.60 -15.12
C PRO A 387 25.98 18.66 -13.72
N LEU A 388 25.16 18.44 -12.69
CA LEU A 388 25.62 18.44 -11.29
C LEU A 388 26.55 17.25 -11.01
N LEU A 389 26.24 16.06 -11.53
CA LEU A 389 27.10 14.89 -11.39
C LEU A 389 28.36 15.03 -12.23
N ALA A 390 28.23 15.48 -13.49
CA ALA A 390 29.36 15.69 -14.39
C ALA A 390 30.41 16.66 -13.81
N ALA A 391 29.98 17.71 -13.10
CA ALA A 391 30.88 18.65 -12.45
C ALA A 391 31.60 18.08 -11.22
N LYS A 392 30.91 17.24 -10.42
CA LYS A 392 31.47 16.68 -9.17
C LYS A 392 32.33 15.43 -9.40
N LEU A 393 32.01 14.60 -10.40
CA LEU A 393 32.65 13.29 -10.62
C LEU A 393 34.18 13.34 -10.79
N PRO A 394 34.79 14.28 -11.55
CA PRO A 394 36.24 14.35 -11.68
C PRO A 394 36.95 14.54 -10.33
N VAL A 395 36.35 15.33 -9.43
CA VAL A 395 36.89 15.54 -8.07
C VAL A 395 36.79 14.26 -7.26
N LEU A 396 35.65 13.58 -7.31
CA LEU A 396 35.42 12.32 -6.57
C LEU A 396 36.33 11.18 -7.06
N VAL A 397 36.60 11.13 -8.37
CA VAL A 397 37.55 10.18 -8.97
C VAL A 397 38.98 10.50 -8.53
N ASN A 398 39.39 11.76 -8.57
CA ASN A 398 40.73 12.18 -8.12
C ASN A 398 40.96 11.91 -6.62
N GLN A 399 39.90 12.07 -5.80
CA GLN A 399 39.92 11.75 -4.37
C GLN A 399 39.81 10.25 -4.08
N LYS A 400 39.69 9.41 -5.12
CA LYS A 400 39.49 7.96 -5.04
C LYS A 400 38.24 7.56 -4.23
N ILE A 401 37.24 8.43 -4.18
CA ILE A 401 35.92 8.17 -3.58
C ILE A 401 35.07 7.35 -4.55
N VAL A 402 35.17 7.68 -5.85
CA VAL A 402 34.52 6.97 -6.95
C VAL A 402 35.60 6.36 -7.84
N THR A 403 35.33 5.17 -8.37
CA THR A 403 36.21 4.52 -9.35
C THR A 403 35.54 4.53 -10.72
N GLN A 404 36.33 4.70 -11.78
CA GLN A 404 35.86 4.60 -13.16
C GLN A 404 36.39 3.29 -13.74
N GLN A 405 35.49 2.39 -14.11
CA GLN A 405 35.84 1.07 -14.67
C GLN A 405 34.81 0.66 -15.73
N ASN A 406 35.28 0.16 -16.88
CA ASN A 406 34.44 -0.41 -17.93
C ASN A 406 33.29 0.52 -18.39
N GLY A 407 33.53 1.82 -18.49
CA GLY A 407 32.52 2.82 -18.88
C GLY A 407 31.46 3.12 -17.81
N ASN A 408 31.71 2.73 -16.56
CA ASN A 408 30.85 3.03 -15.42
C ASN A 408 31.62 3.76 -14.31
N TYR A 409 30.89 4.57 -13.55
CA TYR A 409 31.31 5.07 -12.25
C TYR A 409 30.76 4.16 -11.15
N GLN A 410 31.64 3.71 -10.26
CA GLN A 410 31.30 2.86 -9.12
C GLN A 410 31.70 3.54 -7.80
N LEU A 411 30.73 3.65 -6.92
CA LEU A 411 30.89 4.03 -5.51
C LEU A 411 30.70 2.78 -4.66
N GLU A 412 31.69 2.46 -3.85
CA GLU A 412 31.62 1.38 -2.88
C GLU A 412 32.12 1.90 -1.54
N VAL A 413 31.23 1.91 -0.56
CA VAL A 413 31.47 2.49 0.77
C VAL A 413 31.03 1.50 1.83
N LYS A 414 31.92 1.23 2.77
CA LYS A 414 31.60 0.52 3.99
C LYS A 414 31.50 1.52 5.14
N ILE A 415 30.41 1.45 5.88
CA ILE A 415 30.17 2.26 7.07
C ILE A 415 30.56 1.43 8.28
N VAL A 416 31.50 1.95 9.07
CA VAL A 416 31.95 1.34 10.32
C VAL A 416 31.98 2.43 11.39
N ALA A 417 30.96 2.46 12.24
CA ALA A 417 30.78 3.50 13.25
C ALA A 417 30.81 4.91 12.63
N ASP A 418 31.73 5.76 13.07
CA ASP A 418 31.88 7.14 12.62
C ASP A 418 32.68 7.30 11.32
N GLN A 419 33.04 6.20 10.63
CA GLN A 419 33.88 6.23 9.43
C GLN A 419 33.22 5.61 8.20
N LEU A 420 33.56 6.21 7.06
CA LEU A 420 33.31 5.73 5.71
C LEU A 420 34.62 5.20 5.13
N GLU A 421 34.67 3.91 4.85
CA GLU A 421 35.80 3.26 4.19
C GLU A 421 35.46 3.04 2.71
N PHE A 422 36.22 3.66 1.81
CA PHE A 422 36.06 3.51 0.37
C PHE A 422 36.90 2.35 -0.16
N SER A 423 36.53 1.76 -1.31
CA SER A 423 37.29 0.67 -1.95
C SER A 423 38.75 1.02 -2.28
N SER A 424 39.06 2.31 -2.38
CA SER A 424 40.43 2.81 -2.54
C SER A 424 41.29 2.74 -1.28
N GLY A 425 40.70 2.41 -0.13
CA GLY A 425 41.32 2.48 1.20
C GLY A 425 41.24 3.86 1.86
N ALA A 426 40.68 4.88 1.18
CA ALA A 426 40.41 6.17 1.79
C ALA A 426 39.41 6.04 2.95
N LYS A 427 39.60 6.83 4.00
CA LYS A 427 38.69 6.91 5.15
C LYS A 427 38.23 8.34 5.36
N LEU A 428 36.93 8.54 5.48
CA LEU A 428 36.34 9.86 5.78
C LEU A 428 35.42 9.74 7.00
N PRO A 429 35.42 10.73 7.91
CA PRO A 429 34.42 10.79 8.97
C PRO A 429 33.01 10.90 8.38
N LEU A 430 32.06 10.13 8.91
CA LEU A 430 30.65 10.13 8.50
C LEU A 430 30.03 11.54 8.59
N ALA A 431 30.44 12.34 9.58
CA ALA A 431 30.01 13.73 9.73
C ALA A 431 30.31 14.61 8.49
N MET A 432 31.34 14.27 7.70
CA MET A 432 31.67 15.00 6.47
C MET A 432 30.68 14.72 5.33
N MET A 433 29.89 13.64 5.38
CA MET A 433 28.87 13.41 4.36
C MET A 433 27.72 14.41 4.42
N ALA A 434 27.37 14.90 5.62
CA ALA A 434 26.43 16.00 5.74
C ALA A 434 26.94 17.25 4.98
N LEU A 435 28.25 17.47 4.88
CA LEU A 435 28.81 18.60 4.14
C LEU A 435 28.85 18.39 2.61
N LEU A 436 28.86 17.13 2.14
CA LEU A 436 28.92 16.78 0.71
C LEU A 436 27.54 16.75 0.01
N LEU A 437 26.47 16.60 0.79
CA LEU A 437 25.08 16.56 0.34
C LEU A 437 24.41 17.94 0.24
N HIS A 438 25.10 19.01 0.62
CA HIS A 438 24.66 20.40 0.41
C HIS A 438 25.23 21.00 -0.87
#